data_AF-A0A969P249-F1
#
_entry.id   AF-A0A969P249-F1
#
_cell.length_a   1.000
_cell.length_b   1.000
_cell.length_c   1.000
_cell.angle_alpha   90.00
_cell.angle_beta   90.00
_cell.angle_gamma   90.00
#
_symmetry.space_group_name_H-M   'P 1'
#
loop_
_entity.id
_entity.type
_entity.pdbx_description
1 polymer ?
#
loop_
_entity_poly.entity_id
_entity_poly.type
_entity_poly.pdbx_seq_one_letter_code
_entity_poly.pdbx_strand_id
1 'polypeptide(L)'
;MRAILPRKQPPLNGLTFVLLLVFIGGVTWSLLTVVFELAVVLGENLRQNDLQLDYLTGLLAAVIIGLSILFWPVPSRYKPMLIHLWIIRCGVTLGFMLLFEYSYSSNDGLAYFHGSQGDWFGWDRSGGASQILALSWLYHQIFPDSYHAYKVLFSVLALIATYLAYRAVTIFCKR
;
A
#
# COMPACT_ATOMS: atom_id res chain seq x y z
N MET A 1 39.49 -38.18 15.71
CA MET A 1 38.52 -37.06 15.73
C MET A 1 37.14 -37.62 16.03
N ARG A 2 36.54 -37.32 17.18
CA ARG A 2 35.15 -37.73 17.51
C ARG A 2 34.18 -36.73 16.89
N ALA A 3 33.32 -37.18 15.98
CA ALA A 3 32.24 -36.37 15.43
C ALA A 3 31.23 -36.06 16.55
N ILE A 4 31.06 -34.77 16.86
CA ILE A 4 30.01 -34.30 17.77
C ILE A 4 28.71 -34.30 16.99
N LEU A 5 27.79 -35.23 17.31
CA LEU A 5 26.47 -35.25 16.70
C LEU A 5 25.65 -34.04 17.18
N PRO A 6 24.93 -33.34 16.29
CA PRO A 6 24.12 -32.19 16.67
C PRO A 6 22.99 -32.61 17.61
N ARG A 7 22.87 -31.93 18.76
CA ARG A 7 21.77 -32.13 19.72
C ARG A 7 20.45 -31.75 19.06
N LYS A 8 19.52 -32.70 18.97
CA LYS A 8 18.15 -32.46 18.50
C LYS A 8 17.45 -31.55 19.52
N GLN A 9 17.12 -30.32 19.14
CA GLN A 9 16.37 -29.41 20.01
C GLN A 9 14.96 -29.99 20.26
N PRO A 10 14.47 -29.97 21.51
CA PRO A 10 13.11 -30.42 21.80
C PRO A 10 12.09 -29.48 21.13
N PRO A 11 10.94 -30.00 20.66
CA PRO A 11 9.87 -29.16 20.13
C PRO A 11 9.37 -28.20 21.22
N LEU A 12 8.98 -26.99 20.83
CA LEU A 12 8.29 -26.05 21.71
C LEU A 12 7.07 -26.75 22.34
N ASN A 13 6.93 -26.64 23.67
CA ASN A 13 5.76 -27.20 24.35
C ASN A 13 4.50 -26.36 24.00
N GLY A 14 3.32 -26.97 24.08
CA GLY A 14 2.07 -26.29 23.68
C GLY A 14 1.84 -24.95 24.41
N LEU A 15 2.26 -24.86 25.67
CA LEU A 15 2.15 -23.63 26.47
C LEU A 15 3.02 -22.49 25.93
N THR A 16 4.29 -22.75 25.61
CA THR A 16 5.20 -21.74 25.05
C THR A 16 4.72 -21.25 23.69
N PHE A 17 4.14 -22.14 22.86
CA PHE A 17 3.54 -21.74 21.60
C PHE A 17 2.33 -20.81 21.79
N VAL A 18 1.43 -21.12 22.72
CA VAL A 18 0.26 -20.26 23.02
C VAL A 18 0.71 -18.90 23.57
N LEU A 19 1.68 -18.88 24.49
CA LEU A 19 2.22 -17.62 25.03
C LEU A 19 2.85 -16.76 23.93
N LEU A 20 3.56 -17.37 22.98
CA LEU A 20 4.12 -16.66 21.82
C LEU A 20 3.02 -16.05 20.94
N LEU A 21 1.94 -16.79 20.65
CA LEU A 21 0.83 -16.28 19.86
C LEU A 21 0.12 -15.11 20.55
N VAL A 22 -0.15 -15.22 21.85
CA VAL A 22 -0.76 -14.14 22.64
C VAL A 22 0.13 -12.92 22.67
N PHE A 23 1.44 -13.11 22.87
CA PHE A 23 2.41 -12.02 22.86
C PHE A 23 2.46 -11.30 21.51
N ILE A 24 2.59 -12.05 20.41
CA ILE A 24 2.59 -11.50 19.04
C ILE A 24 1.27 -10.78 18.75
N GLY A 25 0.14 -11.38 19.12
CA GLY A 25 -1.18 -10.78 18.96
C GLY A 25 -1.31 -9.46 19.71
N GLY A 26 -0.88 -9.43 20.97
CA GLY A 26 -0.90 -8.22 21.81
C GLY A 26 -0.01 -7.11 21.26
N VAL A 27 1.22 -7.43 20.85
CA VAL A 27 2.14 -6.47 20.22
C VAL A 27 1.55 -5.94 18.90
N THR A 28 1.00 -6.82 18.07
CA THR A 28 0.39 -6.42 16.80
C THR A 28 -0.80 -5.49 17.03
N TRP A 29 -1.67 -5.82 17.98
CA TRP A 29 -2.81 -4.99 18.35
C TRP A 29 -2.37 -3.60 18.84
N SER A 30 -1.39 -3.55 19.76
CA SER A 30 -0.87 -2.28 20.27
C SER A 30 -0.19 -1.43 19.19
N LEU A 31 0.48 -2.05 18.22
CA LEU A 31 1.07 -1.33 17.10
C LEU A 31 -0.01 -0.78 16.17
N LEU A 32 -1.05 -1.57 15.88
CA LEU A 32 -2.17 -1.12 15.06
C LEU A 32 -2.89 0.08 15.69
N THR A 33 -3.16 0.04 17.00
CA THR A 33 -3.82 1.16 17.68
C THR A 33 -3.00 2.44 17.57
N VAL A 34 -1.68 2.37 17.80
CA VAL A 34 -0.79 3.53 17.65
C VAL A 34 -0.78 4.06 16.21
N VAL A 35 -0.74 3.16 15.21
CA VAL A 35 -0.77 3.56 13.80
C VAL A 35 -2.10 4.24 13.44
N PHE A 36 -3.23 3.74 13.92
CA PHE A 36 -4.54 4.35 13.67
C PHE A 36 -4.66 5.71 14.34
N GLU A 37 -4.22 5.86 15.59
CA GLU A 37 -4.23 7.15 16.28
C GLU A 37 -3.35 8.17 15.56
N LEU A 38 -2.14 7.78 15.15
CA LEU A 38 -1.25 8.63 14.35
C LEU A 38 -1.88 8.99 13.01
N ALA A 39 -2.53 8.04 12.33
CA ALA A 39 -3.22 8.31 11.07
C ALA A 39 -4.34 9.34 11.24
N VAL A 40 -5.09 9.27 12.34
CA VAL A 40 -6.15 10.24 12.65
C VAL A 40 -5.58 11.63 12.91
N VAL A 41 -4.55 11.73 13.75
CA VAL A 41 -3.91 13.02 14.07
C VAL A 41 -3.29 13.65 12.84
N LEU A 42 -2.56 12.87 12.04
CA LEU A 42 -1.87 13.39 10.86
C LEU A 42 -2.83 13.67 9.69
N GLY A 43 -3.96 12.96 9.62
CA GLY A 43 -4.95 13.13 8.56
C GLY A 43 -6.05 14.15 8.89
N GLU A 44 -5.98 14.89 10.00
CA GLU A 44 -7.01 15.84 10.44
C GLU A 44 -7.40 16.86 9.34
N ASN A 45 -6.42 17.29 8.53
CA ASN A 45 -6.63 18.22 7.42
C ASN A 45 -7.42 17.64 6.23
N LEU A 46 -7.60 16.32 6.14
CA LEU A 46 -8.31 15.67 5.04
C LEU A 46 -9.82 15.88 5.12
N ARG A 47 -10.34 16.31 6.29
CA ARG A 47 -11.77 16.62 6.54
C ARG A 47 -12.73 15.52 6.09
N GLN A 48 -12.31 14.26 6.18
CA GLN A 48 -13.18 13.10 5.91
C GLN A 48 -14.03 12.76 7.14
N ASN A 49 -15.23 12.20 6.91
CA ASN A 49 -16.18 11.87 7.97
C ASN A 49 -15.65 10.79 8.93
N ASP A 50 -14.99 9.76 8.40
CA ASP A 50 -14.42 8.66 9.18
C ASP A 50 -13.02 8.31 8.65
N LEU A 51 -12.03 9.00 9.20
CA LEU A 51 -10.64 8.85 8.82
C LEU A 51 -10.05 7.48 9.22
N GLN A 52 -10.58 6.84 10.26
CA GLN A 52 -10.14 5.52 10.68
C GLN A 52 -10.57 4.46 9.67
N LEU A 53 -11.84 4.51 9.25
CA LEU A 53 -12.37 3.62 8.23
C LEU A 53 -11.70 3.85 6.87
N ASP A 54 -11.44 5.11 6.50
CA ASP A 54 -10.72 5.43 5.27
C ASP A 54 -9.31 4.83 5.27
N TYR A 55 -8.56 5.02 6.36
CA TYR A 55 -7.22 4.47 6.52
C TYR A 55 -7.21 2.94 6.50
N LEU A 56 -8.17 2.31 7.21
CA LEU A 56 -8.35 0.86 7.21
C LEU A 56 -8.62 0.34 5.79
N THR A 57 -9.46 1.03 5.02
CA THR A 57 -9.76 0.67 3.63
C THR A 57 -8.50 0.75 2.77
N GLY A 58 -7.67 1.78 2.94
CA GLY A 58 -6.36 1.89 2.30
C GLY A 58 -5.41 0.76 2.68
N LEU A 59 -5.33 0.40 3.96
CA LEU A 59 -4.49 -0.69 4.45
C LEU A 59 -4.94 -2.05 3.88
N LEU A 60 -6.25 -2.32 3.85
CA LEU A 60 -6.81 -3.53 3.25
C LEU A 60 -6.51 -3.61 1.76
N ALA A 61 -6.67 -2.50 1.03
CA ALA A 61 -6.28 -2.42 -0.39
C ALA A 61 -4.79 -2.74 -0.57
N ALA A 62 -3.93 -2.21 0.30
CA ALA A 62 -2.48 -2.46 0.25
C ALA A 62 -2.13 -3.94 0.44
N VAL A 63 -2.78 -4.62 1.37
CA VAL A 63 -2.62 -6.05 1.63
C VAL A 63 -3.13 -6.88 0.45
N ILE A 64 -4.34 -6.60 -0.04
CA ILE A 64 -4.96 -7.32 -1.16
C ILE A 64 -4.06 -7.24 -2.40
N ILE A 65 -3.60 -6.04 -2.75
CA ILE A 65 -2.69 -5.85 -3.88
C ILE A 65 -1.36 -6.56 -3.64
N GLY A 66 -0.79 -6.45 -2.44
CA GLY A 66 0.48 -7.11 -2.10
C GLY A 66 0.41 -8.63 -2.27
N LEU A 67 -0.70 -9.24 -1.84
CA LEU A 67 -0.98 -10.66 -2.08
C LEU A 67 -1.20 -10.96 -3.57
N SER A 68 -1.85 -10.05 -4.31
CA SER A 68 -2.08 -10.23 -5.76
C SER A 68 -0.78 -10.34 -6.56
N ILE A 69 0.31 -9.70 -6.12
CA ILE A 69 1.64 -9.75 -6.78
C ILE A 69 2.14 -11.20 -6.90
N LEU A 70 1.75 -12.08 -5.98
CA LEU A 70 2.10 -13.50 -6.03
C LEU A 70 1.48 -14.22 -7.25
N PHE A 71 0.38 -13.69 -7.78
CA PHE A 71 -0.35 -14.22 -8.93
C PHE A 71 -0.06 -13.47 -10.24
N TRP A 72 0.73 -12.39 -10.19
CA TRP A 72 1.05 -11.63 -11.41
C TRP A 72 1.86 -12.48 -12.40
N PRO A 73 1.70 -12.23 -13.72
CA PRO A 73 2.42 -12.94 -14.78
C PRO A 73 3.87 -12.46 -14.90
N VAL A 74 4.61 -12.49 -13.80
CA VAL A 74 6.01 -12.08 -13.68
C VAL A 74 6.85 -13.30 -13.27
N PRO A 75 8.05 -13.50 -13.85
CA PRO A 75 8.94 -14.59 -13.45
C PRO A 75 9.20 -14.59 -11.93
N SER A 76 9.11 -15.76 -11.29
CA SER A 76 9.22 -15.90 -9.82
C SER A 76 10.47 -15.27 -9.23
N ARG A 77 11.57 -15.19 -9.99
CA ARG A 77 12.82 -14.50 -9.58
C ARG A 77 12.65 -13.01 -9.25
N TYR A 78 11.65 -12.34 -9.80
CA TYR A 78 11.42 -10.91 -9.57
C TYR A 78 10.32 -10.63 -8.54
N LYS A 79 9.51 -11.65 -8.18
CA LYS A 79 8.40 -11.47 -7.22
C LYS A 79 8.86 -10.95 -5.86
N PRO A 80 9.96 -11.48 -5.24
CA PRO A 80 10.44 -10.91 -3.99
C PRO A 80 10.79 -9.43 -4.11
N MET A 81 11.48 -9.01 -5.18
CA MET A 81 11.84 -7.61 -5.38
C MET A 81 10.60 -6.72 -5.52
N LEU A 82 9.58 -7.16 -6.26
CA LEU A 82 8.32 -6.44 -6.38
C LEU A 82 7.59 -6.30 -5.05
N ILE A 83 7.58 -7.33 -4.21
CA ILE A 83 6.99 -7.27 -2.87
C ILE A 83 7.74 -6.27 -1.98
N HIS A 84 9.08 -6.26 -2.00
CA HIS A 84 9.85 -5.28 -1.23
C HIS A 84 9.57 -3.85 -1.69
N LEU A 85 9.56 -3.60 -3.01
CA LEU A 85 9.21 -2.30 -3.57
C LEU A 85 7.77 -1.90 -3.22
N TRP A 86 6.85 -2.86 -3.20
CA TRP A 86 5.47 -2.62 -2.79
C TRP A 86 5.36 -2.22 -1.32
N ILE A 87 6.06 -2.91 -0.42
CA ILE A 87 6.10 -2.57 1.02
C ILE A 87 6.65 -1.15 1.21
N ILE A 88 7.76 -0.80 0.55
CA ILE A 88 8.35 0.54 0.61
C ILE A 88 7.33 1.58 0.14
N ARG A 89 6.66 1.31 -0.98
CA ARG A 89 5.62 2.20 -1.51
C ARG A 89 4.44 2.36 -0.57
N CYS A 90 3.96 1.29 0.06
CA CYS A 90 2.90 1.38 1.07
C CYS A 90 3.34 2.26 2.24
N GLY A 91 4.58 2.10 2.72
CA GLY A 91 5.14 2.94 3.79
C GLY A 91 5.21 4.42 3.41
N VAL A 92 5.59 4.73 2.17
CA VAL A 92 5.57 6.12 1.68
C VAL A 92 4.14 6.64 1.52
N THR A 93 3.26 5.88 0.87
CA THR A 93 1.90 6.29 0.50
C THR A 93 0.97 6.43 1.72
N LEU A 94 1.01 5.48 2.66
CA LEU A 94 0.16 5.45 3.85
C LEU A 94 0.84 6.01 5.11
N GLY A 95 2.15 6.20 5.10
CA GLY A 95 2.91 6.72 6.24
C GLY A 95 3.48 8.10 5.96
N PHE A 96 4.49 8.16 5.08
CA PHE A 96 5.21 9.42 4.84
C PHE A 96 4.32 10.53 4.26
N MET A 97 3.41 10.21 3.35
CA MET A 97 2.50 11.20 2.79
C MET A 97 1.52 11.78 3.82
N LEU A 98 1.19 11.06 4.91
CA LEU A 98 0.36 11.63 5.98
C LEU A 98 1.07 12.80 6.67
N LEU A 99 2.39 12.73 6.86
CA LEU A 99 3.16 13.85 7.41
C LEU A 99 3.09 15.10 6.51
N PHE A 100 3.09 14.86 5.20
CA PHE A 100 2.91 15.93 4.22
C PHE A 100 1.49 16.51 4.29
N GLU A 101 0.48 15.66 4.36
CA GLU A 101 -0.94 16.06 4.47
C GLU A 101 -1.25 16.79 5.79
N TYR A 102 -0.57 16.44 6.87
CA TYR A 102 -0.61 17.19 8.12
C TYR A 102 -0.02 18.61 7.98
N SER A 103 1.04 18.75 7.19
CA SER A 103 1.76 20.02 7.02
C SER A 103 1.08 20.97 6.02
N TYR A 104 0.37 20.43 5.03
CA TYR A 104 -0.25 21.20 3.95
C TYR A 104 -1.75 20.97 3.91
N SER A 105 -2.53 22.05 4.06
CA SER A 105 -4.00 22.01 4.05
C SER A 105 -4.62 21.70 2.69
N SER A 106 -3.84 21.81 1.61
CA SER A 106 -4.27 21.47 0.25
C SER A 106 -3.17 20.71 -0.47
N ASN A 107 -3.53 19.58 -1.08
CA ASN A 107 -2.64 18.85 -1.98
C ASN A 107 -3.41 18.46 -3.24
N ASP A 108 -2.70 18.39 -4.38
CA ASP A 108 -3.31 18.10 -5.67
C ASP A 108 -4.00 16.72 -5.68
N GLY A 109 -3.47 15.75 -4.93
CA GLY A 109 -4.05 14.41 -4.81
C GLY A 109 -5.47 14.44 -4.26
N LEU A 110 -5.69 15.19 -3.19
CA LEU A 110 -7.00 15.40 -2.56
C LEU A 110 -7.93 16.19 -3.48
N ALA A 111 -7.39 17.19 -4.20
CA ALA A 111 -8.15 17.94 -5.19
C ALA A 111 -8.64 17.06 -6.35
N TYR A 112 -7.80 16.14 -6.85
CA TYR A 112 -8.21 15.16 -7.87
C TYR A 112 -9.22 14.15 -7.34
N PHE A 113 -9.05 13.71 -6.08
CA PHE A 113 -9.96 12.77 -5.44
C PHE A 113 -11.37 13.36 -5.32
N HIS A 114 -11.52 14.57 -4.78
CA HIS A 114 -12.83 15.22 -4.67
C HIS A 114 -13.36 15.71 -6.02
N GLY A 115 -12.51 16.26 -6.87
CA GLY A 115 -12.90 16.79 -8.18
C GLY A 115 -13.43 15.74 -9.16
N SER A 116 -13.25 14.45 -8.85
CA SER A 116 -13.67 13.33 -9.70
C SER A 116 -14.92 12.59 -9.21
N GLN A 117 -15.57 13.05 -8.14
CA GLN A 117 -16.80 12.45 -7.59
C GLN A 117 -18.08 12.81 -8.38
N GLY A 118 -17.98 13.60 -9.46
CA GLY A 118 -19.13 13.97 -10.29
C GLY A 118 -19.65 12.83 -11.19
N ASP A 119 -20.91 12.95 -11.64
CA ASP A 119 -21.62 11.90 -12.39
C ASP A 119 -21.09 11.65 -13.81
N TRP A 120 -20.29 12.57 -14.37
CA TRP A 120 -19.79 12.47 -15.73
C TRP A 120 -18.36 13.00 -15.84
N PHE A 121 -17.52 12.25 -16.55
CA PHE A 121 -16.20 12.72 -16.94
C PHE A 121 -16.02 12.64 -18.45
N GLY A 122 -15.82 13.80 -19.08
CA GLY A 122 -15.40 13.89 -20.47
C GLY A 122 -13.94 13.46 -20.59
N TRP A 123 -13.67 12.42 -21.38
CA TRP A 123 -12.30 12.01 -21.74
C TRP A 123 -11.66 13.06 -22.65
N ASP A 124 -11.27 14.18 -22.08
CA ASP A 124 -10.51 15.19 -22.78
C ASP A 124 -9.02 14.82 -22.77
N ARG A 125 -8.44 14.71 -23.97
CA ARG A 125 -7.01 14.38 -24.18
C ARG A 125 -6.10 15.60 -24.02
N SER A 126 -6.63 16.74 -23.59
CA SER A 126 -5.95 18.03 -23.55
C SER A 126 -4.79 18.16 -22.56
N GLY A 127 -4.60 17.23 -21.61
CA GLY A 127 -3.43 17.29 -20.73
C GLY A 127 -3.26 16.13 -19.74
N GLY A 128 -2.17 16.17 -18.96
CA GLY A 128 -1.91 15.16 -17.93
C GLY A 128 -2.92 15.22 -16.77
N ALA A 129 -3.32 16.42 -16.35
CA ALA A 129 -4.29 16.60 -15.26
C ALA A 129 -5.69 16.03 -15.60
N SER A 130 -6.14 16.17 -16.85
CA SER A 130 -7.42 15.60 -17.29
C SER A 130 -7.39 14.06 -17.28
N GLN A 131 -6.24 13.45 -17.59
CA GLN A 131 -6.07 12.00 -17.51
C GLN A 131 -6.08 11.49 -16.06
N ILE A 132 -5.47 12.24 -15.13
CA ILE A 132 -5.54 11.91 -13.70
C ILE A 132 -6.99 11.96 -13.24
N LEU A 133 -7.72 13.05 -13.53
CA LEU A 133 -9.14 13.16 -13.20
C LEU A 133 -9.98 12.02 -13.81
N ALA A 134 -9.70 11.59 -15.04
CA ALA A 134 -10.37 10.45 -15.67
C ALA A 134 -10.14 9.15 -14.90
N LEU A 135 -8.90 8.90 -14.48
CA LEU A 135 -8.54 7.73 -13.68
C LEU A 135 -9.17 7.81 -12.28
N SER A 136 -9.23 9.00 -11.69
CA SER A 136 -9.88 9.22 -10.40
C SER A 136 -11.39 9.03 -10.48
N TRP A 137 -12.01 9.47 -11.57
CA TRP A 137 -13.43 9.21 -11.82
C TRP A 137 -13.68 7.71 -11.97
N LEU A 138 -12.85 7.01 -12.75
CA LEU A 138 -12.94 5.55 -12.91
C LEU A 138 -12.75 4.82 -11.57
N TYR A 139 -11.87 5.30 -10.70
CA TYR A 139 -11.72 4.77 -9.35
C TYR A 139 -13.06 4.80 -8.60
N HIS A 140 -13.74 5.95 -8.58
CA HIS A 140 -15.03 6.12 -7.90
C HIS A 140 -16.16 5.27 -8.48
N GLN A 141 -16.05 4.82 -9.74
CA GLN A 141 -17.02 3.90 -10.34
C GLN A 141 -16.87 2.44 -9.85
N ILE A 142 -15.68 2.07 -9.37
CA ILE A 142 -15.31 0.67 -9.10
C ILE A 142 -15.08 0.42 -7.60
N PHE A 143 -14.50 1.38 -6.92
CA PHE A 143 -14.02 1.27 -5.54
C PHE A 143 -14.84 2.14 -4.60
N PRO A 144 -14.89 1.81 -3.30
CA PRO A 144 -15.54 2.67 -2.31
C PRO A 144 -14.87 4.05 -2.25
N ASP A 145 -15.64 5.05 -1.81
CA ASP A 145 -15.15 6.41 -1.59
C ASP A 145 -14.10 6.41 -0.47
N SER A 146 -12.84 6.21 -0.85
CA SER A 146 -11.72 6.18 0.07
C SER A 146 -10.45 6.79 -0.50
N TYR A 147 -9.94 7.81 0.17
CA TYR A 147 -8.78 8.58 -0.27
C TYR A 147 -7.48 7.78 -0.08
N HIS A 148 -7.33 7.08 1.04
CA HIS A 148 -6.17 6.22 1.25
C HIS A 148 -6.12 5.04 0.27
N ALA A 149 -7.25 4.38 -0.02
CA ALA A 149 -7.30 3.32 -1.02
C ALA A 149 -7.03 3.83 -2.44
N TYR A 150 -7.55 5.01 -2.77
CA TYR A 150 -7.24 5.73 -4.00
C TYR A 150 -5.72 5.95 -4.17
N LYS A 151 -5.03 6.49 -3.16
CA LYS A 151 -3.57 6.68 -3.20
C LYS A 151 -2.82 5.36 -3.39
N VAL A 152 -3.25 4.29 -2.72
CA VAL A 152 -2.66 2.96 -2.83
C VAL A 152 -2.76 2.43 -4.27
N LEU A 153 -3.91 2.59 -4.94
CA LEU A 153 -4.08 2.17 -6.33
C LEU A 153 -3.21 2.96 -7.31
N PHE A 154 -3.08 4.28 -7.15
CA PHE A 154 -2.13 5.06 -7.94
C PHE A 154 -0.68 4.61 -7.71
N SER A 155 -0.36 4.18 -6.48
CA SER A 155 0.94 3.59 -6.16
C SER A 155 1.18 2.26 -6.89
N VAL A 156 0.13 1.49 -7.23
CA VAL A 156 0.23 0.29 -8.08
C VAL A 156 0.63 0.66 -9.50
N LEU A 157 0.00 1.67 -10.10
CA LEU A 157 0.31 2.11 -11.46
C LEU A 157 1.79 2.47 -11.60
N ALA A 158 2.30 3.20 -10.62
CA ALA A 158 3.71 3.56 -10.61
C ALA A 158 4.64 2.36 -10.31
N LEU A 159 4.19 1.32 -9.57
CA LEU A 159 4.97 0.08 -9.40
C LEU A 159 5.07 -0.70 -10.73
N ILE A 160 3.94 -0.80 -11.45
CA ILE A 160 3.88 -1.40 -12.79
C ILE A 160 4.82 -0.63 -13.73
N ALA A 161 4.77 0.70 -13.74
CA ALA A 161 5.64 1.52 -14.55
C ALA A 161 7.14 1.29 -14.23
N THR A 162 7.51 1.23 -12.94
CA THR A 162 8.88 0.90 -12.52
C THR A 162 9.32 -0.47 -13.01
N TYR A 163 8.46 -1.50 -12.90
CA TYR A 163 8.77 -2.84 -13.41
C TYR A 163 8.96 -2.84 -14.94
N LEU A 164 8.05 -2.20 -15.69
CA LEU A 164 8.14 -2.11 -17.15
C LEU A 164 9.41 -1.38 -17.61
N ALA A 165 9.76 -0.28 -16.94
CA ALA A 165 10.99 0.46 -17.22
C ALA A 165 12.24 -0.42 -16.98
N TYR A 166 12.30 -1.12 -15.85
CA TYR A 166 13.38 -2.08 -15.58
C TYR A 166 13.46 -3.17 -16.66
N ARG A 167 12.32 -3.73 -17.08
CA ARG A 167 12.26 -4.73 -18.14
C ARG A 167 12.76 -4.17 -19.48
N ALA A 168 12.35 -2.98 -19.87
CA ALA A 168 12.80 -2.32 -21.08
C ALA A 168 14.33 -2.11 -21.07
N VAL A 169 14.89 -1.60 -19.98
CA VAL A 169 16.34 -1.40 -19.83
C VAL A 169 17.10 -2.73 -19.92
N THR A 170 16.63 -3.77 -19.21
CA THR A 170 17.30 -5.09 -19.27
C THR A 170 17.25 -5.74 -20.65
N ILE A 171 16.26 -5.43 -21.48
CA ILE A 171 16.20 -5.90 -22.87
C ILE A 171 17.15 -5.06 -23.74
N PHE A 172 17.15 -3.74 -23.57
CA PHE A 172 17.98 -2.83 -24.36
C PHE A 172 19.48 -3.00 -24.10
N CYS A 173 19.87 -3.17 -22.84
CA CYS A 173 21.27 -3.29 -22.40
C CYS A 173 21.83 -4.72 -22.50
N LYS A 174 21.02 -5.73 -22.87
CA LYS A 174 21.49 -7.11 -23.13
C LYS A 174 22.01 -7.31 -24.56
N ARG A 175 22.48 -6.23 -25.20
CA ARG A 175 23.39 -6.31 -26.34
C ARG A 175 24.80 -6.56 -25.84
#